data_AF-A0A5C6B3L1-F1
#
_entry.id   AF-A0A5C6B3L1-F1
#
_cell.length_a   1.000
_cell.length_b   1.000
_cell.length_c   1.000
_cell.angle_alpha   90.00
_cell.angle_beta   90.00
_cell.angle_gamma   90.00
#
_symmetry.space_group_name_H-M   'P 1'
#
loop_
_entity.id
_entity.type
_entity.pdbx_description
1 polymer ?
#
loop_
_entity_poly.entity_id
_entity_poly.type
_entity_poly.pdbx_seq_one_letter_code
_entity_poly.pdbx_strand_id
1 'polypeptide(L)'
;MTKTPDQEAHITAMSTAGPIPRQAPNPTHTAEDTENTGEQDTVDHQTGDQDAGDIPPGPASGDPPPEPPARPREEPLKITVKRRLEAEGRWAGNIELERNQMMKLARKQGMSKEDAQLWVYGELDRMYPAKAAEAEQPSADSVRAQRPVDDGQIQGLSAIPDSWSELPANASLSAEIGWVQANRLRIVEEKPGHATVVRLDLALSPAPSWSALGWLETSIRSYAKYVDVAAKATASDDGEADVMRRERMAIEEVRGLLDDVREEMSGQ
;
A
#
# COMPACT_ATOMS: atom_id res chain seq x y z
N MET A 1 -17.34 31.06 -67.86
CA MET A 1 -16.14 30.77 -68.68
C MET A 1 -14.92 31.30 -67.94
N THR A 2 -13.85 30.51 -67.95
CA THR A 2 -12.49 30.74 -67.42
C THR A 2 -12.31 30.71 -65.90
N LYS A 3 -11.31 30.05 -65.30
CA LYS A 3 -10.45 28.90 -65.66
C LYS A 3 -9.71 28.56 -64.35
N THR A 4 -9.82 27.33 -63.88
CA THR A 4 -9.01 26.77 -62.77
C THR A 4 -7.54 26.72 -63.16
N PRO A 5 -6.58 26.97 -62.24
CA PRO A 5 -5.24 26.42 -62.38
C PRO A 5 -5.08 25.19 -61.50
N ASP A 6 -4.84 24.06 -62.17
CA ASP A 6 -4.12 22.90 -61.65
C ASP A 6 -2.75 23.33 -61.11
N GLN A 7 -2.34 22.74 -59.99
CA GLN A 7 -0.93 22.52 -59.74
C GLN A 7 -0.74 21.15 -59.07
N GLU A 8 -0.40 20.19 -59.94
CA GLU A 8 0.11 18.88 -59.60
C GLU A 8 1.56 18.93 -59.07
N ALA A 9 1.78 18.10 -58.04
CA ALA A 9 2.84 17.10 -57.93
C ALA A 9 4.17 17.38 -57.20
N HIS A 10 4.53 16.28 -56.51
CA HIS A 10 5.81 15.83 -55.95
C HIS A 10 6.19 16.47 -54.60
N ILE A 11 6.40 15.69 -53.53
CA ILE A 11 7.42 14.63 -53.42
C ILE A 11 7.10 13.62 -52.31
N THR A 12 7.12 12.34 -52.68
CA THR A 12 7.15 11.16 -51.80
C THR A 12 8.55 11.02 -51.19
N ALA A 13 8.68 11.10 -49.87
CA ALA A 13 9.88 10.69 -49.15
C ALA A 13 9.67 9.29 -48.56
N MET A 14 10.16 8.25 -49.25
CA MET A 14 10.31 6.92 -48.67
C MET A 14 11.57 6.92 -47.80
N SER A 15 11.39 6.81 -46.48
CA SER A 15 12.48 6.62 -45.53
C SER A 15 12.84 5.13 -45.47
N THR A 16 13.95 4.79 -46.12
CA THR A 16 14.64 3.49 -46.05
C THR A 16 15.14 3.24 -44.62
N ALA A 17 14.43 2.41 -43.86
CA ALA A 17 14.91 1.87 -42.59
C ALA A 17 15.84 0.68 -42.89
N GLY A 18 17.13 0.82 -42.54
CA GLY A 18 18.12 -0.23 -42.63
C GLY A 18 17.89 -1.35 -41.60
N PRO A 19 18.51 -2.53 -41.79
CA PRO A 19 18.30 -3.70 -40.94
C PRO A 19 18.92 -3.53 -39.54
N ILE A 20 18.13 -3.92 -38.53
CA ILE A 20 18.46 -3.94 -37.10
C ILE A 20 19.57 -4.99 -36.83
N PRO A 21 20.68 -4.64 -36.16
CA PRO A 21 21.68 -5.61 -35.73
C PRO A 21 21.11 -6.58 -34.69
N ARG A 22 21.30 -7.89 -34.91
CA ARG A 22 20.98 -8.94 -33.93
C ARG A 22 21.89 -8.82 -32.71
N GLN A 23 21.29 -8.60 -31.54
CA GLN A 23 21.96 -8.71 -30.25
C GLN A 23 22.30 -10.19 -29.98
N ALA A 24 23.56 -10.45 -29.63
CA ALA A 24 24.02 -11.76 -29.21
C ALA A 24 23.46 -12.13 -27.81
N PRO A 25 23.18 -13.40 -27.52
CA PRO A 25 22.71 -13.83 -26.20
C PRO A 25 23.83 -13.70 -25.15
N ASN A 26 23.46 -13.20 -23.97
CA ASN A 26 24.31 -13.12 -22.79
C ASN A 26 24.76 -14.52 -22.33
N PRO A 27 26.01 -14.69 -21.88
CA PRO A 27 26.50 -15.95 -21.33
C PRO A 27 25.89 -16.24 -19.97
N THR A 28 25.32 -17.45 -19.84
CA THR A 28 24.93 -18.08 -18.58
C THR A 28 26.19 -18.31 -17.73
N HIS A 29 26.26 -17.69 -16.55
CA HIS A 29 27.27 -18.03 -15.56
C HIS A 29 26.90 -19.36 -14.88
N THR A 30 27.74 -20.35 -15.14
CA THR A 30 27.89 -21.58 -14.35
C THR A 30 28.32 -21.21 -12.94
N ALA A 31 27.55 -21.64 -11.93
CA ALA A 31 27.97 -21.64 -10.54
C ALA A 31 28.28 -23.08 -10.14
N GLU A 32 29.57 -23.39 -10.07
CA GLU A 32 30.11 -24.56 -9.38
C GLU A 32 30.32 -24.23 -7.90
N ASP A 33 30.11 -25.27 -7.10
CA ASP A 33 30.68 -25.56 -5.78
C ASP A 33 30.60 -24.54 -4.63
N THR A 34 30.00 -25.00 -3.54
CA THR A 34 30.76 -25.11 -2.28
C THR A 34 30.14 -26.16 -1.38
N GLU A 35 30.92 -27.23 -1.16
CA GLU A 35 30.81 -28.15 -0.04
C GLU A 35 30.75 -27.37 1.29
N ASN A 36 29.87 -27.78 2.20
CA ASN A 36 30.02 -27.42 3.61
C ASN A 36 29.84 -28.66 4.48
N THR A 37 30.98 -29.14 4.93
CA THR A 37 31.22 -30.15 5.97
C THR A 37 31.16 -29.47 7.34
N GLY A 38 30.39 -30.03 8.27
CA GLY A 38 30.44 -29.71 9.70
C GLY A 38 29.19 -30.27 10.40
N GLU A 39 29.22 -31.49 10.94
CA GLU A 39 29.67 -31.82 12.31
C GLU A 39 29.02 -30.97 13.40
N GLN A 40 28.05 -31.58 14.11
CA GLN A 40 27.75 -31.49 15.55
C GLN A 40 26.56 -32.47 15.78
N ASP A 41 26.70 -33.66 16.40
CA ASP A 41 27.11 -33.94 17.79
C ASP A 41 26.18 -33.17 18.76
N THR A 42 25.37 -33.72 19.66
CA THR A 42 25.11 -35.04 20.26
C THR A 42 23.81 -34.88 21.11
N VAL A 43 23.29 -35.99 21.69
CA VAL A 43 22.42 -36.01 22.90
C VAL A 43 20.92 -35.67 22.67
N ASP A 44 19.87 -36.42 23.05
CA ASP A 44 19.65 -37.54 23.97
C ASP A 44 18.42 -38.36 23.51
N HIS A 45 18.48 -39.69 23.70
CA HIS A 45 17.33 -40.57 23.82
C HIS A 45 17.11 -40.84 25.31
N GLN A 46 15.93 -40.55 25.86
CA GLN A 46 15.26 -41.55 26.71
C GLN A 46 13.79 -41.23 27.01
N THR A 47 12.97 -42.08 26.43
CA THR A 47 11.59 -42.38 26.80
C THR A 47 11.54 -42.89 28.24
N GLY A 48 10.83 -42.17 29.11
CA GLY A 48 10.54 -42.55 30.48
C GLY A 48 9.03 -42.55 30.70
N ASP A 49 8.52 -43.74 30.95
CA ASP A 49 7.13 -44.11 31.14
C ASP A 49 6.67 -43.86 32.60
N GLN A 50 5.34 -43.75 32.79
CA GLN A 50 4.57 -43.93 34.03
C GLN A 50 4.64 -42.85 35.12
N ASP A 51 3.49 -42.21 35.39
CA ASP A 51 2.75 -42.51 36.63
C ASP A 51 1.31 -41.97 36.56
N ALA A 52 0.34 -42.86 36.78
CA ALA A 52 -1.08 -42.56 36.79
C ALA A 52 -1.50 -42.18 38.21
N GLY A 53 -1.48 -40.88 38.50
CA GLY A 53 -1.99 -40.30 39.74
C GLY A 53 -3.52 -40.20 39.75
N ASP A 54 -4.13 -40.93 40.68
CA ASP A 54 -5.51 -40.90 41.15
C ASP A 54 -6.13 -39.48 41.20
N ILE A 55 -7.25 -39.27 40.51
CA ILE A 55 -8.07 -38.04 40.57
C ILE A 55 -9.30 -38.33 41.46
N PRO A 56 -9.46 -37.66 42.62
CA PRO A 56 -10.69 -37.78 43.41
C PRO A 56 -11.86 -37.03 42.74
N PRO A 57 -13.11 -37.51 42.90
CA PRO A 57 -14.29 -36.84 42.34
C PRO A 57 -14.57 -35.51 43.07
N GLY A 58 -14.71 -34.44 42.28
CA GLY A 58 -15.00 -33.10 42.79
C GLY A 58 -16.42 -32.96 43.36
N PRO A 59 -16.62 -32.10 44.39
CA PRO A 59 -17.95 -31.70 44.79
C PRO A 59 -18.49 -30.61 43.86
N ALA A 60 -19.75 -30.77 43.48
CA ALA A 60 -20.56 -29.77 42.81
C ALA A 60 -20.70 -28.48 43.64
N SER A 61 -20.57 -27.32 43.01
CA SER A 61 -21.42 -26.12 43.14
C SER A 61 -20.65 -24.83 42.88
N GLY A 62 -21.25 -23.95 42.08
CA GLY A 62 -21.04 -22.51 42.11
C GLY A 62 -20.35 -21.95 40.88
N ASP A 63 -21.13 -21.32 40.00
CA ASP A 63 -20.61 -20.36 39.02
C ASP A 63 -19.75 -19.30 39.75
N PRO A 64 -18.50 -19.04 39.32
CA PRO A 64 -17.74 -17.92 39.83
C PRO A 64 -18.35 -16.60 39.33
N PRO A 65 -18.42 -15.55 40.17
CA PRO A 65 -18.88 -14.24 39.74
C PRO A 65 -17.94 -13.67 38.66
N PRO A 66 -18.45 -12.84 37.73
CA PRO A 66 -17.64 -12.31 36.64
C PRO A 66 -16.45 -11.51 37.18
N GLU A 67 -15.25 -11.88 36.73
CA GLU A 67 -14.01 -11.15 37.03
C GLU A 67 -14.16 -9.68 36.61
N PRO A 68 -13.77 -8.72 37.46
CA PRO A 68 -13.72 -7.32 37.05
C PRO A 68 -12.68 -7.14 35.92
N PRO A 69 -12.94 -6.24 34.95
CA PRO A 69 -12.06 -6.07 33.80
C PRO A 69 -10.64 -5.73 34.23
N ALA A 70 -9.69 -6.48 33.67
CA ALA A 70 -8.26 -6.30 33.91
C ALA A 70 -7.87 -4.83 33.70
N ARG A 71 -7.21 -4.25 34.72
CA ARG A 71 -6.64 -2.90 34.62
C ARG A 71 -5.67 -2.87 33.42
N PRO A 72 -5.63 -1.78 32.63
CA PRO A 72 -4.67 -1.66 31.54
C PRO A 72 -3.26 -1.82 32.10
N ARG A 73 -2.55 -2.82 31.56
CA ARG A 73 -1.18 -3.15 31.95
C ARG A 73 -0.30 -1.98 31.54
N GLU A 74 0.17 -1.18 32.50
CA GLU A 74 1.10 -0.08 32.26
C GLU A 74 2.31 -0.64 31.50
N GLU A 75 2.46 -0.27 30.22
CA GLU A 75 3.60 -0.71 29.44
C GLU A 75 4.88 -0.13 30.07
N PRO A 76 5.93 -0.93 30.30
CA PRO A 76 7.14 -0.45 30.92
C PRO A 76 7.76 0.65 30.04
N LEU A 77 8.12 1.79 30.65
CA LEU A 77 8.71 2.98 30.00
C LEU A 77 9.83 2.66 28.99
N LYS A 78 10.55 1.57 29.21
CA LYS A 78 11.54 1.01 28.29
C LYS A 78 10.97 0.76 26.88
N ILE A 79 9.80 0.14 26.80
CA ILE A 79 9.18 -0.26 25.54
C ILE A 79 8.68 0.99 24.80
N THR A 80 8.07 1.94 25.51
CA THR A 80 7.52 3.17 24.91
C THR A 80 8.63 4.09 24.38
N VAL A 81 9.67 4.36 25.17
CA VAL A 81 10.78 5.25 24.79
C VAL A 81 11.62 4.66 23.67
N LYS A 82 11.97 3.37 23.77
CA LYS A 82 12.75 2.69 22.72
C LYS A 82 11.97 2.67 21.40
N ARG A 83 10.71 2.25 21.43
CA ARG A 83 9.87 2.18 20.23
C ARG A 83 9.68 3.56 19.59
N ARG A 84 9.49 4.62 20.39
CA ARG A 84 9.40 5.99 19.88
C ARG A 84 10.69 6.41 19.17
N LEU A 85 11.83 6.25 19.83
CA LEU A 85 13.12 6.68 19.28
C LEU A 85 13.52 5.85 18.04
N GLU A 86 13.13 4.57 17.97
CA GLU A 86 13.27 3.73 16.79
C GLU A 86 12.39 4.23 15.64
N ALA A 87 11.12 4.55 15.92
CA ALA A 87 10.19 5.10 14.93
C ALA A 87 10.62 6.48 14.40
N GLU A 88 11.25 7.31 15.24
CA GLU A 88 11.84 8.59 14.84
C GLU A 88 13.15 8.43 14.04
N GLY A 89 13.66 7.19 13.87
CA GLY A 89 14.95 6.93 13.22
C GLY A 89 16.17 7.42 14.01
N ARG A 90 15.97 7.82 15.28
CA ARG A 90 17.00 8.42 16.14
C ARG A 90 17.71 7.41 17.02
N TRP A 91 17.11 6.23 17.21
CA TRP A 91 17.65 5.19 18.07
C TRP A 91 19.03 4.69 17.64
N ALA A 92 19.25 4.56 16.33
CA ALA A 92 20.51 4.07 15.79
C ALA A 92 21.65 5.10 15.97
N GLY A 93 22.85 4.62 16.32
CA GLY A 93 24.05 5.44 16.47
C GLY A 93 24.24 5.98 17.89
N ASN A 94 24.20 7.30 18.05
CA ASN A 94 24.62 7.97 19.29
C ASN A 94 23.73 7.64 20.49
N ILE A 95 22.41 7.49 20.28
CA ILE A 95 21.44 7.23 21.37
C ILE A 95 21.65 5.85 22.00
N GLU A 96 21.89 4.81 21.20
CA GLU A 96 22.17 3.48 21.72
C GLU A 96 23.49 3.42 22.49
N LEU A 97 24.53 4.10 22.00
CA LEU A 97 25.81 4.19 22.70
C LEU A 97 25.65 4.93 24.04
N GLU A 98 24.93 6.05 24.04
CA GLU A 98 24.65 6.87 25.21
C GLU A 98 23.84 6.10 26.26
N ARG A 99 22.79 5.38 25.82
CA ARG A 99 22.03 4.44 26.65
C ARG A 99 22.95 3.42 27.32
N ASN A 100 23.86 2.82 26.56
CA ASN A 100 24.78 1.80 27.07
C ASN A 100 25.81 2.37 28.05
N GLN A 101 26.26 3.62 27.84
CA GLN A 101 27.12 4.32 28.78
C GLN A 101 26.38 4.65 30.08
N MET A 102 25.16 5.18 29.99
CA MET A 102 24.32 5.49 31.15
C MET A 102 23.99 4.22 31.96
N MET A 103 23.69 3.10 31.29
CA MET A 103 23.50 1.81 31.96
C MET A 103 24.76 1.36 32.73
N LYS A 104 25.96 1.53 32.15
CA LYS A 104 27.23 1.19 32.83
C LYS A 104 27.47 2.08 34.06
N LEU A 105 27.16 3.38 33.97
CA LEU A 105 27.31 4.32 35.08
C LEU A 105 26.34 3.99 36.23
N ALA A 106 25.07 3.74 35.93
CA ALA A 106 24.06 3.37 36.93
C ALA A 106 24.43 2.06 37.65
N ARG A 107 24.92 1.06 36.90
CA ARG A 107 25.40 -0.20 37.50
C ARG A 107 26.65 -0.02 38.34
N LYS A 108 27.56 0.89 37.95
CA LYS A 108 28.74 1.24 38.75
C LYS A 108 28.38 1.96 40.05
N GLN A 109 27.26 2.69 40.06
CA GLN A 109 26.70 3.34 41.24
C GLN A 109 25.92 2.39 42.16
N GLY A 110 25.91 1.09 41.86
CA GLY A 110 25.27 0.07 42.70
C GLY A 110 23.75 -0.04 42.50
N MET A 111 23.17 0.59 41.47
CA MET A 111 21.75 0.45 41.17
C MET A 111 21.42 -0.98 40.71
N SER A 112 20.24 -1.45 41.10
CA SER A 112 19.69 -2.70 40.58
C SER A 112 19.50 -2.59 39.06
N LYS A 113 19.42 -3.72 38.37
CA LYS A 113 19.30 -3.74 36.90
C LYS A 113 17.99 -3.10 36.43
N GLU A 114 16.95 -3.19 37.26
CA GLU A 114 15.61 -2.65 36.99
C GLU A 114 15.57 -1.15 37.24
N ASP A 115 16.09 -0.70 38.39
CA ASP A 115 16.18 0.73 38.71
C ASP A 115 17.09 1.48 37.72
N ALA A 116 18.22 0.88 37.36
CA ALA A 116 19.10 1.42 36.33
C ALA A 116 18.38 1.55 34.98
N GLN A 117 17.55 0.59 34.60
CA GLN A 117 16.78 0.69 33.36
C GLN A 117 15.74 1.80 33.43
N LEU A 118 14.97 1.89 34.51
CA LEU A 118 13.97 2.94 34.69
C LEU A 118 14.61 4.34 34.64
N TRP A 119 15.74 4.52 35.32
CA TRP A 119 16.48 5.78 35.30
C TRP A 119 16.99 6.11 33.90
N VAL A 120 17.64 5.16 33.22
CA VAL A 120 18.18 5.40 31.87
C VAL A 120 17.08 5.71 30.86
N TYR A 121 15.97 4.99 30.87
CA TYR A 121 14.88 5.25 29.92
C TYR A 121 14.11 6.53 30.26
N GLY A 122 13.98 6.90 31.55
CA GLY A 122 13.45 8.21 31.94
C GLY A 122 14.35 9.37 31.52
N GLU A 123 15.67 9.19 31.62
CA GLU A 123 16.62 10.22 31.20
C GLU A 123 16.66 10.36 29.67
N LEU A 124 16.60 9.24 28.92
CA LEU A 124 16.45 9.26 27.46
C LEU A 124 15.15 9.94 27.03
N ASP A 125 14.05 9.71 27.75
CA ASP A 125 12.77 10.35 27.46
C ASP A 125 12.85 11.88 27.62
N ARG A 126 13.53 12.33 28.68
CA ARG A 126 13.76 13.74 28.97
C ARG A 126 14.69 14.42 27.95
N MET A 127 15.79 13.77 27.57
CA MET A 127 16.77 14.34 26.63
C MET A 127 16.27 14.35 25.19
N TYR A 128 15.42 13.39 24.85
CA TYR A 128 14.85 13.22 23.52
C TYR A 128 13.32 13.29 23.61
N PRO A 129 12.74 14.45 23.98
CA PRO A 129 11.31 14.60 24.04
C PRO A 129 10.71 14.30 22.68
N ALA A 130 9.49 13.74 22.67
CA ALA A 130 8.75 13.51 21.44
C ALA A 130 8.77 14.79 20.60
N LYS A 131 9.25 14.69 19.36
CA LYS A 131 9.30 15.84 18.47
C LYS A 131 7.86 16.32 18.30
N ALA A 132 7.56 17.52 18.80
CA ALA A 132 6.22 18.08 18.78
C ALA A 132 5.69 18.09 17.35
N ALA A 133 4.84 17.11 17.01
CA ALA A 133 3.71 17.37 16.16
C ALA A 133 2.84 18.36 16.92
N GLU A 134 2.44 19.43 16.24
CA GLU A 134 1.43 20.34 16.75
C GLU A 134 0.25 19.57 17.34
N ALA A 135 -0.23 20.11 18.45
CA ALA A 135 -1.30 19.58 19.27
C ALA A 135 -2.50 19.11 18.43
N GLU A 136 -2.93 17.87 18.65
CA GLU A 136 -4.34 17.55 18.89
C GLU A 136 -4.47 16.12 19.46
N GLN A 137 -4.93 16.03 20.72
CA GLN A 137 -5.58 14.86 21.29
C GLN A 137 -7.10 14.99 21.05
N PRO A 138 -7.94 13.96 21.28
CA PRO A 138 -7.73 12.52 21.09
C PRO A 138 -8.93 11.86 20.37
N SER A 139 -8.75 10.69 19.77
CA SER A 139 -9.84 9.72 19.63
C SER A 139 -9.30 8.31 19.66
N ALA A 140 -9.71 7.60 20.71
CA ALA A 140 -9.50 6.19 20.89
C ALA A 140 -10.42 5.44 19.93
N ASP A 141 -9.89 4.97 18.82
CA ASP A 141 -10.31 3.74 18.16
C ASP A 141 -9.42 3.47 16.95
N SER A 142 -8.40 2.63 17.14
CA SER A 142 -7.87 1.69 16.14
C SER A 142 -6.62 0.99 16.65
N VAL A 143 -6.82 0.01 17.52
CA VAL A 143 -5.86 -1.10 17.63
C VAL A 143 -6.21 -2.11 16.55
N ARG A 144 -5.70 -1.92 15.33
CA ARG A 144 -5.56 -3.03 14.38
C ARG A 144 -4.28 -2.88 13.55
N ALA A 145 -3.26 -3.58 14.01
CA ALA A 145 -2.12 -4.08 13.25
C ALA A 145 -1.36 -3.06 12.38
N GLN A 146 -0.36 -2.40 12.96
CA GLN A 146 0.74 -1.82 12.19
C GLN A 146 2.01 -2.65 12.42
N ARG A 147 2.25 -3.57 11.47
CA ARG A 147 3.63 -3.96 11.10
C ARG A 147 4.36 -2.70 10.64
N PRO A 148 5.70 -2.61 10.75
CA PRO A 148 6.44 -1.47 10.24
C PRO A 148 6.32 -1.49 8.72
N VAL A 149 5.40 -0.68 8.20
CA VAL A 149 5.41 -0.30 6.80
C VAL A 149 6.45 0.79 6.75
N ASP A 150 7.54 0.53 6.06
CA ASP A 150 8.45 1.56 5.60
C ASP A 150 7.59 2.49 4.73
N ASP A 151 7.04 3.54 5.36
CA ASP A 151 6.15 4.51 4.74
C ASP A 151 7.01 5.37 3.82
N GLY A 152 7.35 4.80 2.66
CA GLY A 152 7.96 5.52 1.53
C GLY A 152 7.17 6.80 1.34
N GLN A 153 7.75 7.90 1.83
CA GLN A 153 7.03 9.14 2.03
C GLN A 153 6.63 9.68 0.65
N ILE A 154 5.34 9.55 0.31
CA ILE A 154 4.80 10.07 -0.94
C ILE A 154 4.66 11.58 -0.79
N GLN A 155 5.41 12.33 -1.59
CA GLN A 155 5.40 13.79 -1.60
C GLN A 155 4.63 14.30 -2.81
N GLY A 156 3.90 15.41 -2.68
CA GLY A 156 3.26 16.10 -3.80
C GLY A 156 1.85 15.61 -4.18
N LEU A 157 1.32 14.56 -3.53
CA LEU A 157 -0.03 14.08 -3.80
C LEU A 157 -1.12 15.11 -3.41
N SER A 158 -0.84 15.97 -2.43
CA SER A 158 -1.72 17.06 -1.99
C SER A 158 -1.47 18.39 -2.72
N ALA A 159 -0.42 18.48 -3.55
CA ALA A 159 -0.08 19.69 -4.28
C ALA A 159 -0.91 19.79 -5.57
N ILE A 160 -2.21 20.04 -5.42
CA ILE A 160 -3.12 20.19 -6.55
C ILE A 160 -2.76 21.48 -7.30
N PRO A 161 -2.57 21.42 -8.63
CA PRO A 161 -2.33 22.61 -9.44
C PRO A 161 -3.52 23.58 -9.39
N ASP A 162 -3.25 24.89 -9.26
CA ASP A 162 -4.28 25.95 -9.27
C ASP A 162 -5.13 25.96 -10.56
N SER A 163 -4.65 25.34 -11.64
CA SER A 163 -5.36 25.20 -12.91
C SER A 163 -6.49 24.17 -12.87
N TRP A 164 -6.58 23.33 -11.83
CA TRP A 164 -7.62 22.33 -11.68
C TRP A 164 -8.83 22.93 -10.96
N SER A 165 -10.04 22.61 -11.43
CA SER A 165 -11.27 22.92 -10.70
C SER A 165 -11.33 22.13 -9.40
N GLU A 166 -12.18 22.57 -8.46
CA GLU A 166 -12.45 21.81 -7.25
C GLU A 166 -12.90 20.38 -7.59
N LEU A 167 -12.17 19.40 -7.04
CA LEU A 167 -12.40 18.00 -7.33
C LEU A 167 -13.61 17.49 -6.54
N PRO A 168 -14.54 16.74 -7.16
CA PRO A 168 -15.59 16.07 -6.41
C PRO A 168 -15.01 14.94 -5.54
N ALA A 169 -15.76 14.51 -4.53
CA ALA A 169 -15.31 13.44 -3.64
C ALA A 169 -15.10 12.10 -4.39
N ASN A 170 -15.96 11.80 -5.35
CA ASN A 170 -16.00 10.53 -6.07
C ASN A 170 -16.45 10.72 -7.54
N ALA A 171 -15.96 9.84 -8.40
CA ALA A 171 -16.39 9.66 -9.78
C ALA A 171 -16.69 8.16 -10.03
N SER A 172 -16.94 7.74 -11.28
CA SER A 172 -17.05 6.31 -11.55
C SER A 172 -15.70 5.62 -11.34
N LEU A 173 -15.72 4.41 -10.76
CA LEU A 173 -14.49 3.64 -10.51
C LEU A 173 -13.68 3.45 -11.81
N SER A 174 -14.34 3.22 -12.95
CA SER A 174 -13.67 3.12 -14.24
C SER A 174 -12.94 4.39 -14.66
N ALA A 175 -13.54 5.58 -14.45
CA ALA A 175 -12.90 6.85 -14.74
C ALA A 175 -11.70 7.12 -13.82
N GLU A 176 -11.82 6.80 -12.53
CA GLU A 176 -10.74 6.98 -11.56
C GLU A 176 -9.54 6.08 -11.87
N ILE A 177 -9.79 4.78 -12.10
CA ILE A 177 -8.75 3.82 -12.47
C ILE A 177 -8.15 4.16 -13.84
N GLY A 178 -8.97 4.50 -14.83
CA GLY A 178 -8.52 4.89 -16.16
C GLY A 178 -7.61 6.11 -16.12
N TRP A 179 -7.95 7.11 -15.29
CA TRP A 179 -7.10 8.29 -15.09
C TRP A 179 -5.74 7.91 -14.48
N VAL A 180 -5.72 7.05 -13.45
CA VAL A 180 -4.45 6.60 -12.82
C VAL A 180 -3.59 5.84 -13.82
N GLN A 181 -4.18 4.91 -14.60
CA GLN A 181 -3.46 4.16 -15.64
C GLN A 181 -2.82 5.08 -16.69
N ALA A 182 -3.54 6.13 -17.12
CA ALA A 182 -3.06 7.06 -18.14
C ALA A 182 -1.95 8.01 -17.63
N ASN A 183 -1.98 8.39 -16.34
CA ASN A 183 -1.12 9.45 -15.82
C ASN A 183 0.05 8.95 -14.98
N ARG A 184 -0.03 7.76 -14.36
CA ARG A 184 0.97 7.28 -13.37
C ARG A 184 2.41 7.37 -13.86
N LEU A 185 2.70 6.93 -15.09
CA LEU A 185 4.06 6.95 -15.65
C LEU A 185 4.62 8.37 -15.88
N ARG A 186 3.75 9.38 -15.97
CA ARG A 186 4.16 10.78 -16.20
C ARG A 186 4.33 11.55 -14.91
N ILE A 187 3.48 11.27 -13.93
CA ILE A 187 3.36 12.06 -12.70
C ILE A 187 4.14 11.44 -11.53
N VAL A 188 4.44 10.14 -11.55
CA VAL A 188 5.16 9.47 -10.46
C VAL A 188 6.65 9.37 -10.78
N GLU A 189 7.49 9.94 -9.92
CA GLU A 189 8.94 9.85 -9.99
C GLU A 189 9.48 9.16 -8.73
N GLU A 190 10.22 8.08 -8.91
CA GLU A 190 10.91 7.39 -7.82
C GLU A 190 12.34 7.92 -7.69
N LYS A 191 12.65 8.55 -6.56
CA LYS A 191 13.99 9.09 -6.29
C LYS A 191 14.88 8.04 -5.59
N PRO A 192 16.22 8.15 -5.74
CA PRO A 192 17.15 7.35 -4.97
C PRO A 192 16.89 7.51 -3.47
N GLY A 193 16.74 6.39 -2.75
CA GLY A 193 16.40 6.40 -1.32
C GLY A 193 14.90 6.23 -1.00
N HIS A 194 14.12 5.60 -1.90
CA HIS A 194 12.72 5.21 -1.70
C HIS A 194 11.71 6.36 -1.50
N ALA A 195 12.10 7.61 -1.73
CA ALA A 195 11.16 8.73 -1.75
C ALA A 195 10.43 8.78 -3.10
N THR A 196 9.11 8.65 -3.09
CA THR A 196 8.28 8.82 -4.29
C THR A 196 7.75 10.25 -4.34
N VAL A 197 7.98 10.95 -5.46
CA VAL A 197 7.48 12.29 -5.70
C VAL A 197 6.40 12.24 -6.77
N VAL A 198 5.25 12.84 -6.48
CA VAL A 198 4.12 12.98 -7.40
C VAL A 198 4.07 14.42 -7.91
N ARG A 199 4.13 14.58 -9.22
CA ARG A 199 4.03 15.85 -9.96
C ARG A 199 2.71 15.92 -10.71
N LEU A 200 1.66 16.39 -10.03
CA LEU A 200 0.30 16.50 -10.60
C LEU A 200 0.22 17.51 -11.74
N ASP A 201 1.13 18.47 -11.80
CA ASP A 201 1.27 19.45 -12.88
C ASP A 201 1.59 18.82 -14.25
N LEU A 202 2.13 17.59 -14.27
CA LEU A 202 2.43 16.84 -15.48
C LEU A 202 1.31 15.93 -15.97
N ALA A 203 0.16 15.92 -15.29
CA ALA A 203 -0.98 15.10 -15.71
C ALA A 203 -1.55 15.60 -17.05
N LEU A 204 -2.04 14.67 -17.86
CA LEU A 204 -2.70 14.97 -19.15
C LEU A 204 -4.05 15.66 -18.98
N SER A 205 -4.72 15.43 -17.84
CA SER A 205 -6.00 16.02 -17.47
C SER A 205 -6.13 16.09 -15.95
N PRO A 206 -7.01 16.96 -15.43
CA PRO A 206 -7.35 16.96 -14.01
C PRO A 206 -7.86 15.60 -13.54
N ALA A 207 -7.59 15.26 -12.29
CA ALA A 207 -8.17 14.07 -11.68
C ALA A 207 -9.70 14.16 -11.71
N PRO A 208 -10.42 13.05 -11.94
CA PRO A 208 -11.88 13.07 -11.97
C PRO A 208 -12.49 13.21 -10.57
N SER A 209 -11.75 12.87 -9.50
CA SER A 209 -12.19 12.96 -8.10
C SER A 209 -11.00 12.93 -7.13
N TRP A 210 -11.25 13.25 -5.86
CA TRP A 210 -10.31 13.01 -4.76
C TRP A 210 -9.97 11.52 -4.59
N SER A 211 -10.95 10.64 -4.80
CA SER A 211 -10.75 9.19 -4.76
C SER A 211 -9.74 8.71 -5.81
N ALA A 212 -9.65 9.35 -6.98
CA ALA A 212 -8.63 9.03 -7.98
C ALA A 212 -7.19 9.27 -7.47
N LEU A 213 -6.97 10.31 -6.65
CA LEU A 213 -5.68 10.55 -6.00
C LEU A 213 -5.37 9.47 -4.94
N GLY A 214 -6.39 8.97 -4.24
CA GLY A 214 -6.23 7.82 -3.33
C GLY A 214 -5.89 6.51 -4.07
N TRP A 215 -6.46 6.29 -5.27
CA TRP A 215 -6.06 5.18 -6.14
C TRP A 215 -4.63 5.35 -6.66
N LEU A 216 -4.21 6.58 -6.97
CA LEU A 216 -2.82 6.88 -7.33
C LEU A 216 -1.87 6.52 -6.17
N GLU A 217 -2.17 6.95 -4.94
CA GLU A 217 -1.42 6.57 -3.75
C GLU A 217 -1.34 5.05 -3.58
N THR A 218 -2.47 4.36 -3.73
CA THR A 218 -2.53 2.90 -3.66
C THR A 218 -1.66 2.25 -4.74
N SER A 219 -1.66 2.79 -5.96
CA SER A 219 -0.82 2.30 -7.07
C SER A 219 0.68 2.49 -6.82
N ILE A 220 1.06 3.41 -5.93
CA ILE A 220 2.44 3.65 -5.52
C ILE A 220 2.81 2.70 -4.37
N ARG A 221 2.01 2.70 -3.29
CA ARG A 221 2.29 1.90 -2.08
C ARG A 221 2.10 0.40 -2.27
N SER A 222 1.12 0.00 -3.08
CA SER A 222 0.71 -1.38 -3.24
C SER A 222 0.21 -1.64 -4.66
N TYR A 223 1.14 -1.67 -5.60
CA TYR A 223 0.83 -1.87 -7.02
C TYR A 223 0.03 -3.16 -7.28
N ALA A 224 0.34 -4.27 -6.59
CA ALA A 224 -0.41 -5.51 -6.75
C ALA A 224 -1.91 -5.35 -6.45
N LYS A 225 -2.25 -4.70 -5.32
CA LYS A 225 -3.66 -4.45 -4.95
C LYS A 225 -4.35 -3.53 -5.94
N TYR A 226 -3.64 -2.51 -6.42
CA TYR A 226 -4.15 -1.63 -7.45
C TYR A 226 -4.45 -2.40 -8.75
N VAL A 227 -3.55 -3.29 -9.19
CA VAL A 227 -3.74 -4.09 -10.40
C VAL A 227 -4.96 -5.02 -10.28
N ASP A 228 -5.17 -5.65 -9.12
CA ASP A 228 -6.33 -6.52 -8.88
C ASP A 228 -7.65 -5.75 -9.05
N VAL A 229 -7.73 -4.55 -8.47
CA VAL A 229 -8.90 -3.67 -8.59
C VAL A 229 -9.04 -3.15 -10.02
N ALA A 230 -7.94 -2.73 -10.63
CA ALA A 230 -7.94 -2.19 -11.97
C ALA A 230 -8.44 -3.22 -12.99
N ALA A 231 -7.96 -4.46 -12.91
CA ALA A 231 -8.42 -5.57 -13.75
C ALA A 231 -9.92 -5.82 -13.58
N LYS A 232 -10.43 -5.80 -12.34
CA LYS A 232 -11.85 -5.97 -12.06
C LYS A 232 -12.69 -4.79 -12.58
N ALA A 233 -12.20 -3.56 -12.43
CA ALA A 233 -12.87 -2.36 -12.90
C ALA A 233 -12.95 -2.35 -14.43
N THR A 234 -11.86 -2.67 -15.13
CA THR A 234 -11.85 -2.76 -16.60
C THR A 234 -12.67 -3.93 -17.12
N ALA A 235 -12.76 -5.04 -16.39
CA ALA A 235 -13.60 -6.18 -16.76
C ALA A 235 -15.11 -5.93 -16.51
N SER A 236 -15.44 -5.03 -15.58
CA SER A 236 -16.84 -4.64 -15.30
C SER A 236 -17.32 -3.50 -16.20
N ASP A 237 -16.38 -2.73 -16.74
CA ASP A 237 -16.61 -1.64 -17.71
C ASP A 237 -16.57 -2.13 -19.16
N ASP A 238 -16.55 -3.46 -19.39
CA ASP A 238 -17.00 -4.06 -20.65
C ASP A 238 -18.50 -3.75 -20.81
N GLY A 239 -18.76 -2.49 -21.15
CA GLY A 239 -20.07 -1.92 -21.42
C GLY A 239 -20.79 -2.63 -22.55
N GLU A 240 -20.19 -3.65 -23.17
CA GLU A 240 -20.84 -4.55 -24.11
C GLU A 240 -22.10 -5.17 -23.49
N ALA A 241 -22.09 -5.59 -22.22
CA ALA A 241 -23.29 -6.17 -21.59
C ALA A 241 -24.41 -5.13 -21.36
N ASP A 242 -24.06 -3.91 -20.99
CA ASP A 242 -25.02 -2.82 -20.76
C ASP A 242 -25.52 -2.18 -22.05
N VAL A 243 -24.64 -2.06 -23.04
CA VAL A 243 -24.95 -1.70 -24.42
C VAL A 243 -25.85 -2.77 -25.01
N MET A 244 -25.52 -4.06 -24.91
CA MET A 244 -26.39 -5.13 -25.40
C MET A 244 -27.77 -5.14 -24.73
N ARG A 245 -27.87 -4.80 -23.43
CA ARG A 245 -29.17 -4.65 -22.77
C ARG A 245 -29.97 -3.46 -23.32
N ARG A 246 -29.32 -2.30 -23.52
CA ARG A 246 -29.97 -1.12 -24.11
C ARG A 246 -30.37 -1.35 -25.57
N GLU A 247 -29.46 -1.90 -26.37
CA GLU A 247 -29.69 -2.24 -27.77
C GLU A 247 -30.82 -3.26 -27.90
N ARG A 248 -30.88 -4.28 -27.01
CA ARG A 248 -31.99 -5.24 -27.03
C ARG A 248 -33.33 -4.58 -26.72
N MET A 249 -33.41 -3.69 -25.74
CA MET A 249 -34.64 -2.93 -25.46
C MET A 249 -35.03 -2.02 -26.63
N ALA A 250 -34.07 -1.32 -27.23
CA ALA A 250 -34.32 -0.46 -28.38
C ALA A 250 -34.82 -1.26 -29.60
N ILE A 251 -34.26 -2.45 -29.84
CA ILE A 251 -34.73 -3.34 -30.91
C ILE A 251 -36.14 -3.86 -30.63
N GLU A 252 -36.46 -4.22 -29.38
CA GLU A 252 -37.80 -4.66 -28.99
C GLU A 252 -38.84 -3.54 -29.17
N GLU A 253 -38.50 -2.30 -28.80
CA GLU A 253 -39.35 -1.13 -29.04
C GLU A 253 -39.61 -0.87 -30.53
N VAL A 254 -38.54 -0.89 -31.35
CA VAL A 254 -38.67 -0.71 -32.80
C VAL A 254 -39.47 -1.84 -33.44
N ARG A 255 -39.32 -3.08 -32.97
CA ARG A 255 -40.12 -4.22 -33.45
C ARG A 255 -41.60 -4.05 -33.13
N GLY A 256 -41.94 -3.62 -31.91
CA GLY A 256 -43.32 -3.32 -31.53
C GLY A 256 -43.95 -2.25 -32.42
N LEU A 257 -43.25 -1.14 -32.65
CA LEU A 257 -43.72 -0.09 -33.54
C LEU A 257 -43.93 -0.56 -34.99
N LEU A 258 -43.06 -1.46 -35.49
CA LEU A 258 -43.19 -2.02 -36.83
C LEU A 258 -44.38 -2.98 -36.95
N ASP A 259 -44.65 -3.77 -35.91
CA ASP A 259 -45.81 -4.66 -35.89
C ASP A 259 -47.12 -3.87 -35.83
N ASP A 260 -47.20 -2.80 -35.01
CA ASP A 260 -48.35 -1.89 -34.96
C ASP A 260 -48.67 -1.28 -36.34
N VAL A 261 -47.66 -0.77 -37.05
CA VAL A 261 -47.82 -0.19 -38.41
C VAL A 261 -48.25 -1.25 -39.42
N ARG A 262 -47.77 -2.49 -39.28
CA ARG A 262 -48.14 -3.60 -40.16
C ARG A 262 -49.60 -4.00 -39.94
N GLU A 263 -50.05 -4.07 -38.69
CA GLU A 263 -51.44 -4.36 -38.35
C GLU A 263 -52.36 -3.28 -38.92
N GLU A 264 -52.02 -1.99 -38.74
CA GLU A 264 -52.77 -0.85 -39.28
C GLU A 264 -52.90 -0.90 -40.81
N MET A 265 -51.82 -1.25 -41.53
CA MET A 265 -51.86 -1.40 -42.99
C MET A 265 -52.58 -2.65 -43.49
N SER A 266 -52.68 -3.71 -42.68
CA SER A 266 -53.39 -4.95 -43.04
C SER A 266 -54.89 -4.93 -42.68
N GLY A 267 -55.33 -3.95 -41.90
CA GLY A 267 -56.71 -3.75 -41.49
C GLY A 267 -57.57 -2.88 -42.43
N GLN A 268 -57.03 -2.47 -43.58
CA GLN A 268 -57.75 -1.79 -44.67
C GLN A 268 -57.93 -2.70 -45.89
#